data_AF-A0A4U8YY87-F1
#
_entry.id   AF-A0A4U8YY87-F1
#
_cell.length_a   1.000
_cell.length_b   1.000
_cell.length_c   1.000
_cell.angle_alpha   90.00
_cell.angle_beta   90.00
_cell.angle_gamma   90.00
#
_symmetry.space_group_name_H-M   'P 1'
#
loop_
_entity.id
_entity.type
_entity.pdbx_description
1 polymer ?
#
loop_
_entity_poly.entity_id
_entity_poly.type
_entity_poly.pdbx_seq_one_letter_code
_entity_poly.pdbx_strand_id
1 'polypeptide(L)'
;MIRVGDRPRALPIDEPVAEALRSRGELTVGESREYRVRLEGVFKTNGACRVRLLDLDKIVVGKITDPSVGSAGNVYTRALNDGAELIVVAKPTMKDGNINRLFISDARAA
;
A
#
# COMPACT_ATOMS: atom_id res chain seq x y z
N MET A 1 -6.80 -47.84 -14.19
CA MET A 1 -5.73 -46.93 -13.72
C MET A 1 -6.26 -45.51 -13.84
N ILE A 2 -6.70 -44.89 -12.73
CA ILE A 2 -7.26 -43.53 -12.73
C ILE A 2 -6.12 -42.57 -12.37
N ARG A 3 -5.84 -41.59 -13.24
CA ARG A 3 -5.01 -40.42 -12.89
C ARG A 3 -5.93 -39.22 -12.72
N VAL A 4 -6.14 -38.83 -11.47
CA VAL A 4 -6.70 -37.51 -11.13
C VAL A 4 -5.50 -36.57 -10.98
N GLY A 5 -5.47 -35.54 -11.82
CA GLY A 5 -4.44 -34.52 -11.82
C GLY A 5 -5.05 -33.14 -12.05
N ASP A 6 -6.09 -32.81 -11.29
CA ASP A 6 -6.59 -31.45 -11.22
C ASP A 6 -5.72 -30.68 -10.22
N ARG A 7 -4.77 -29.88 -10.72
CA ARG A 7 -4.00 -28.99 -9.87
C ARG A 7 -4.86 -27.74 -9.64
N PRO A 8 -5.21 -27.39 -8.40
CA PRO A 8 -5.97 -26.17 -8.17
C PRO A 8 -5.14 -24.98 -8.67
N ARG A 9 -5.72 -24.25 -9.63
CA ARG A 9 -5.18 -22.99 -10.15
C ARG A 9 -5.10 -22.02 -8.98
N ALA A 10 -3.89 -21.79 -8.47
CA ALA A 10 -3.66 -20.84 -7.39
C ALA A 10 -4.14 -19.46 -7.87
N LEU A 11 -5.23 -18.96 -7.28
CA LEU A 11 -5.69 -17.60 -7.53
C LEU A 11 -4.62 -16.65 -6.99
N PRO A 12 -4.17 -15.65 -7.77
CA PRO A 12 -3.24 -14.65 -7.27
C PRO A 12 -3.93 -13.85 -6.17
N ILE A 13 -3.58 -14.14 -4.91
CA ILE A 13 -4.00 -13.35 -3.77
C ILE A 13 -3.13 -12.09 -3.75
N ASP A 14 -3.76 -10.91 -3.78
CA ASP A 14 -3.03 -9.65 -3.69
C ASP A 14 -2.40 -9.49 -2.29
N GLU A 15 -1.29 -8.74 -2.19
CA GLU A 15 -0.56 -8.55 -0.93
C GLU A 15 -1.45 -8.04 0.22
N PRO A 16 -2.42 -7.11 0.00
CA PRO A 16 -3.38 -6.70 1.03
C PRO A 16 -4.25 -7.84 1.56
N VAL A 17 -4.85 -8.65 0.67
CA VAL A 17 -5.69 -9.78 1.09
C VAL A 17 -4.84 -10.84 1.78
N ALA A 18 -3.60 -11.05 1.33
CA ALA A 18 -2.67 -11.95 1.99
C ALA A 18 -2.23 -11.44 3.37
N GLU A 19 -2.11 -10.12 3.60
CA GLU A 19 -1.86 -9.54 4.93
C GLU A 19 -3.07 -9.70 5.85
N ALA A 20 -4.29 -9.48 5.34
CA ALA A 20 -5.53 -9.72 6.10
C ALA A 20 -5.67 -11.16 6.57
N LEU A 21 -5.39 -12.13 5.70
CA LEU A 21 -5.41 -13.55 6.06
C LEU A 21 -4.33 -13.95 7.07
N ARG A 22 -3.22 -13.22 7.17
CA ARG A 22 -2.13 -13.47 8.13
C ARG A 22 -2.31 -12.75 9.47
N SER A 23 -3.21 -11.77 9.54
CA SER A 23 -3.49 -11.04 10.78
C SER A 23 -4.25 -11.91 11.78
N ARG A 24 -3.84 -11.89 13.05
CA ARG A 24 -4.52 -12.60 14.15
C ARG A 24 -5.78 -11.88 14.67
N GLY A 25 -6.19 -10.78 14.04
CA GLY A 25 -7.41 -10.01 14.35
C GLY A 25 -8.07 -9.47 13.10
N GLU A 26 -9.32 -9.00 13.20
CA GLU A 26 -10.13 -8.48 12.09
C GLU A 26 -9.43 -7.32 11.38
N LEU A 27 -8.79 -7.64 10.25
CA LEU A 27 -8.13 -6.69 9.38
C LEU A 27 -8.93 -6.64 8.09
N THR A 28 -9.65 -5.54 7.89
CA THR A 28 -10.55 -5.39 6.73
C THR A 28 -9.85 -4.57 5.66
N VAL A 29 -9.78 -5.10 4.44
CA VAL A 29 -9.28 -4.35 3.27
C VAL A 29 -10.43 -3.49 2.75
N GLY A 30 -10.22 -2.17 2.71
CA GLY A 30 -11.15 -1.23 2.09
C GLY A 30 -10.92 -1.08 0.59
N GLU A 31 -11.81 -0.32 -0.05
CA GLU A 31 -11.71 -0.06 -1.49
C GLU A 31 -10.55 0.87 -1.86
N SER A 32 -10.13 0.75 -3.12
CA SER A 32 -9.11 1.63 -3.70
C SER A 32 -9.66 3.03 -3.89
N ARG A 33 -8.97 4.04 -3.37
CA ARG A 33 -9.35 5.46 -3.53
C ARG A 33 -8.13 6.37 -3.49
N GLU A 34 -8.33 7.62 -3.89
CA GLU A 34 -7.31 8.65 -3.79
C GLU A 34 -7.16 9.17 -2.35
N TYR A 35 -5.93 9.49 -1.95
CA TYR A 35 -5.60 10.15 -0.70
C TYR A 35 -4.61 11.29 -0.98
N ARG A 36 -4.81 12.43 -0.33
CA ARG A 36 -3.81 13.50 -0.28
C ARG A 36 -2.83 13.24 0.86
N VAL A 37 -1.56 13.07 0.52
CA VAL A 37 -0.53 12.64 1.48
C VAL A 37 0.75 13.44 1.36
N ARG A 38 1.53 13.43 2.44
CA ARG A 38 2.95 13.78 2.41
C ARG A 38 3.78 12.59 2.88
N LEU A 39 4.90 12.33 2.21
CA LEU A 39 5.81 11.26 2.61
C LEU A 39 6.69 11.71 3.77
N GLU A 40 6.76 10.87 4.81
CA GLU A 40 7.62 11.08 5.99
C GLU A 40 8.79 10.07 5.99
N GLY A 41 8.75 9.05 5.12
CA GLY A 41 9.86 8.13 4.89
C GLY A 41 9.53 7.05 3.87
N VAL A 42 10.52 6.62 3.09
CA VAL A 42 10.41 5.58 2.05
C VAL A 42 11.59 4.62 2.12
N PHE A 43 11.29 3.32 2.15
CA PHE A 43 12.27 2.24 2.04
C PHE A 43 12.18 1.62 0.64
N LYS A 44 13.08 2.02 -0.26
CA LYS A 44 13.09 1.51 -1.64
C LYS A 44 13.26 0.00 -1.76
N THR A 45 13.91 -0.64 -0.78
CA THR A 45 14.23 -2.07 -0.80
C THR A 45 12.99 -2.96 -0.73
N ASN A 46 11.93 -2.51 -0.06
CA ASN A 46 10.72 -3.30 0.14
C ASN A 46 9.43 -2.48 -0.02
N GLY A 47 9.51 -1.22 -0.45
CA GLY A 47 8.36 -0.32 -0.61
C GLY A 47 7.71 0.12 0.70
N ALA A 48 8.22 -0.23 1.88
CA ALA A 48 7.64 0.23 3.13
C ALA A 48 7.76 1.76 3.22
N CYS A 49 6.73 2.43 3.73
CA CYS A 49 6.74 3.88 3.86
C CYS A 49 5.99 4.36 5.11
N ARG A 50 6.19 5.63 5.46
CA ARG A 50 5.33 6.38 6.38
C ARG A 50 4.74 7.56 5.61
N VAL A 51 3.43 7.72 5.71
CA VAL A 51 2.69 8.81 5.05
C VAL A 51 1.85 9.55 6.07
N ARG A 52 1.87 10.88 5.98
CA ARG A 52 0.89 11.73 6.64
C ARG A 52 -0.33 11.87 5.72
N LEU A 53 -1.49 11.41 6.17
CA LEU A 53 -2.78 11.68 5.55
C LEU A 53 -3.18 13.12 5.89
N LEU A 54 -3.27 14.01 4.89
CA LEU A 54 -3.51 15.43 5.16
C LEU A 54 -4.94 15.70 5.65
N ASP A 55 -5.92 14.98 5.10
CA ASP A 55 -7.34 15.14 5.48
C ASP A 55 -7.64 14.73 6.93
N LEU A 56 -6.79 13.87 7.50
CA LEU A 56 -6.95 13.34 8.86
C LEU A 56 -5.87 13.84 9.83
N ASP A 57 -4.92 14.63 9.34
CA ASP A 57 -3.66 14.99 10.01
C ASP A 57 -3.03 13.84 10.84
N LYS A 58 -2.95 12.66 10.22
CA LYS A 58 -2.49 11.43 10.87
C LYS A 58 -1.37 10.77 10.08
N ILE A 59 -0.33 10.32 10.78
CA ILE A 59 0.71 9.48 10.19
C ILE A 59 0.27 8.02 10.26
N VAL A 60 0.32 7.32 9.13
CA VAL A 60 0.07 5.89 9.03
C VAL A 60 1.23 5.19 8.33
N VAL A 61 1.37 3.90 8.60
CA VAL A 61 2.31 3.06 7.85
C VAL A 61 1.73 2.78 6.46
N GLY A 62 2.60 2.62 5.49
CA GLY A 62 2.21 2.28 4.13
C GLY A 62 3.14 1.26 3.51
N LYS A 63 2.71 0.75 2.37
CA LYS A 63 3.45 -0.14 1.48
C LYS A 63 3.19 0.34 0.06
N ILE A 64 4.23 0.80 -0.61
CA ILE A 64 4.20 1.13 -2.03
C ILE A 64 4.37 -0.18 -2.81
N THR A 65 3.30 -0.58 -3.49
CA THR A 65 3.27 -1.74 -4.40
C THR A 65 3.49 -1.33 -5.85
N ASP A 66 3.53 -0.03 -6.14
CA ASP A 66 3.96 0.52 -7.43
C ASP A 66 5.41 0.10 -7.74
N PRO A 67 5.66 -0.61 -8.86
CA PRO A 67 7.00 -1.01 -9.29
C PRO A 67 7.99 0.15 -9.45
N SER A 68 7.49 1.37 -9.70
CA SER A 68 8.31 2.56 -9.91
C SER A 68 9.15 2.95 -8.68
N VAL A 69 8.79 2.46 -7.47
CA VAL A 69 9.52 2.73 -6.23
C VAL A 69 10.98 2.26 -6.25
N GLY A 70 11.29 1.24 -7.07
CA GLY A 70 12.66 0.74 -7.25
C GLY A 70 13.54 1.71 -8.07
N SER A 71 12.94 2.45 -8.99
CA SER A 71 13.63 3.32 -9.93
C SER A 71 14.31 4.50 -9.24
N ALA A 72 15.43 4.97 -9.80
CA ALA A 72 16.09 6.19 -9.33
C ALA A 72 15.23 7.42 -9.66
N GLY A 73 15.16 8.38 -8.74
CA GLY A 73 14.38 9.62 -8.93
C GLY A 73 12.89 9.40 -9.14
N ASN A 74 12.30 8.37 -8.52
CA ASN A 74 10.86 8.14 -8.60
C ASN A 74 10.07 9.24 -7.85
N VAL A 75 8.78 9.34 -8.16
CA VAL A 75 7.85 10.34 -7.59
C VAL A 75 7.87 10.37 -6.06
N TYR A 76 7.95 9.20 -5.42
CA TYR A 76 7.94 9.08 -3.96
C TYR A 76 9.21 9.67 -3.33
N THR A 77 10.39 9.29 -3.83
CA THR A 77 11.66 9.78 -3.29
C THR A 77 11.88 11.27 -3.55
N ARG A 78 11.42 11.79 -4.69
CA ARG A 78 11.43 13.24 -4.97
C ARG A 78 10.51 13.98 -4.00
N ALA A 79 9.27 13.55 -3.87
CA ALA A 79 8.33 14.18 -2.95
C ALA A 79 8.80 14.14 -1.49
N LEU A 80 9.44 13.03 -1.07
CA LEU A 80 10.07 12.95 0.25
C LEU A 80 11.18 13.99 0.44
N ASN A 81 12.07 14.14 -0.55
CA ASN A 81 13.16 15.13 -0.50
C ASN A 81 12.64 16.56 -0.47
N ASP A 82 11.61 16.86 -1.27
CA ASP A 82 11.08 18.21 -1.44
C ASP A 82 10.04 18.58 -0.37
N GLY A 83 9.62 17.61 0.46
CA GLY A 83 8.49 17.78 1.39
C GLY A 83 7.16 18.00 0.67
N ALA A 84 7.05 17.57 -0.60
CA ALA A 84 5.91 17.83 -1.46
C ALA A 84 4.72 16.91 -1.15
N GLU A 85 3.54 17.40 -1.52
CA GLU A 85 2.29 16.65 -1.40
C GLU A 85 2.05 15.78 -2.64
N LEU A 86 1.46 14.62 -2.42
CA LEU A 86 1.08 13.66 -3.44
C LEU A 86 -0.41 13.34 -3.36
N ILE A 87 -1.01 13.11 -4.52
CA ILE A 87 -2.26 12.37 -4.63
C ILE A 87 -1.88 10.92 -4.95
N VAL A 88 -2.24 10.00 -4.04
CA VAL A 88 -1.90 8.58 -4.17
C VAL A 88 -3.17 7.74 -4.32
N VAL A 89 -3.13 6.74 -5.18
CA VAL A 89 -4.18 5.71 -5.26
C VAL A 89 -3.77 4.58 -4.31
N ALA A 90 -4.62 4.28 -3.34
CA ALA A 90 -4.32 3.24 -2.35
C ALA A 90 -5.54 2.46 -1.87
N LYS A 91 -5.30 1.20 -1.50
CA LYS A 91 -6.24 0.40 -0.71
C LYS A 91 -5.88 0.52 0.78
N PRO A 92 -6.79 0.96 1.67
CA PRO A 92 -6.54 0.97 3.10
C PRO A 92 -6.77 -0.42 3.67
N THR A 93 -6.05 -0.74 4.74
CA THR A 93 -6.46 -1.77 5.68
C THR A 93 -6.93 -1.11 6.95
N MET A 94 -8.01 -1.63 7.50
CA MET A 94 -8.68 -1.11 8.68
C MET A 94 -8.45 -2.07 9.84
N LYS A 95 -8.20 -1.51 11.01
CA LYS A 95 -8.17 -2.23 12.29
C LYS A 95 -8.91 -1.37 13.31
N ASP A 96 -9.89 -1.95 14.00
CA ASP A 96 -10.72 -1.23 14.99
C ASP A 96 -11.32 0.06 14.43
N GLY A 97 -11.85 0.01 13.19
CA GLY A 97 -12.44 1.16 12.50
C GLY A 97 -11.45 2.23 12.02
N ASN A 98 -10.15 2.06 12.27
CA ASN A 98 -9.11 3.02 11.92
C ASN A 98 -8.23 2.53 10.78
N ILE A 99 -7.73 3.45 9.95
CA ILE A 99 -6.69 3.11 8.95
C ILE A 99 -5.44 2.62 9.69
N ASN A 100 -5.08 1.37 9.41
CA ASN A 100 -3.91 0.69 9.91
C ASN A 100 -2.72 0.82 8.94
N ARG A 101 -2.93 0.46 7.66
CA ARG A 101 -1.91 0.56 6.59
C ARG A 101 -2.52 0.96 5.26
N LEU A 102 -1.80 1.77 4.47
CA LEU A 102 -2.13 2.03 3.06
C LEU A 102 -1.27 1.17 2.12
N PHE A 103 -1.89 0.53 1.13
CA PHE A 103 -1.22 -0.10 0.01
C PHE A 103 -1.32 0.78 -1.23
N ILE A 104 -0.23 1.48 -1.55
CA ILE A 104 -0.16 2.52 -2.57
C ILE A 104 0.25 1.90 -3.90
N SER A 105 -0.63 1.98 -4.89
CA SER A 105 -0.42 1.39 -6.22
C SER A 105 -0.02 2.41 -7.28
N ASP A 106 -0.27 3.71 -7.03
CA ASP A 106 0.09 4.80 -7.96
C ASP A 106 0.18 6.13 -7.21
N ALA A 107 0.90 7.10 -7.79
CA ALA A 107 1.05 8.44 -7.22
C ALA A 107 1.36 9.50 -8.28
N ARG A 108 0.82 10.71 -8.06
CA ARG A 108 1.15 11.92 -8.82
C ARG A 108 1.32 13.12 -7.89
N ALA A 109 2.00 14.15 -8.38
CA ALA A 109 2.06 15.44 -7.69
C ALA A 109 0.63 15.99 -7.50
N ALA A 110 0.37 16.58 -6.33
CA ALA A 110 -0.89 17.24 -6.00
C ALA A 110 -1.09 18.53 -6.79
#